data_AF-F2RMU9-F1
#
_entry.id   AF-F2RMU9-F1
#
_cell.length_a   1.000
_cell.length_b   1.000
_cell.length_c   1.000
_cell.angle_alpha   90.00
_cell.angle_beta   90.00
_cell.angle_gamma   90.00
#
_symmetry.space_group_name_H-M   'P 1'
#
loop_
_entity.id
_entity.type
_entity.pdbx_description
1 polymer ?
#
loop_
_entity_poly.entity_id
_entity_poly.type
_entity_poly.pdbx_seq_one_letter_code
_entity_poly.pdbx_strand_id
1 'polypeptide(L)'
;MVSFKAILTLSLIGAAFATPIEQRAAEPLEESGAAANSTGAIEERDLFHVQCHNVALSASAQRISIPNAKWQLGHAPIHTGRSGYPHDFMNLQKFPFPRRCRHRELREYPIFQQHHKLYEYDSRPKMDPGPFRLIATKDTRRYCGIISHNGIGHNPNAGLFHLCK
;
A
#
# COMPACT_ATOMS: atom_id res chain seq x y z
N MET A 1 -34.77 -1.19 57.96
CA MET A 1 -35.98 -1.72 57.28
C MET A 1 -36.83 -0.53 56.84
N VAL A 2 -37.59 -0.69 55.74
CA VAL A 2 -38.31 0.33 54.93
C VAL A 2 -37.34 1.07 53.98
N SER A 3 -37.08 0.60 52.74
CA SER A 3 -37.93 0.42 51.54
C SER A 3 -38.50 1.72 50.99
N PHE A 4 -37.96 2.21 49.87
CA PHE A 4 -38.75 2.63 48.71
C PHE A 4 -37.85 2.64 47.46
N LYS A 5 -38.14 1.73 46.53
CA LYS A 5 -37.58 1.69 45.18
C LYS A 5 -38.22 2.83 44.37
N ALA A 6 -37.41 3.75 43.87
CA ALA A 6 -37.84 4.70 42.85
C ALA A 6 -37.46 4.16 41.47
N ILE A 7 -38.47 3.74 40.71
CA ILE A 7 -38.38 3.41 39.29
C ILE A 7 -38.59 4.73 38.54
N LEU A 8 -37.56 5.24 37.88
CA LEU A 8 -37.69 6.36 36.96
C LEU A 8 -37.42 5.86 35.53
N THR A 9 -38.51 5.56 34.83
CA THR A 9 -38.53 5.32 33.39
C THR A 9 -38.43 6.67 32.66
N LEU A 10 -37.34 6.91 31.95
CA LEU A 10 -37.25 8.02 31.00
C LEU A 10 -37.22 7.45 29.58
N SER A 11 -38.35 7.57 28.90
CA SER A 11 -38.55 7.18 27.51
C SER A 11 -37.76 8.07 26.55
N LEU A 12 -37.25 7.44 25.49
CA LEU A 12 -36.55 8.07 24.37
C LEU A 12 -37.42 9.09 23.63
N ILE A 13 -36.82 10.22 23.24
CA ILE A 13 -37.22 10.96 22.03
C ILE A 13 -35.94 11.19 21.21
N GLY A 14 -35.65 10.24 20.31
CA GLY A 14 -34.67 10.43 19.26
C GLY A 14 -35.33 11.18 18.10
N ALA A 15 -34.87 12.41 17.82
CA ALA A 15 -35.22 13.09 16.58
C ALA A 15 -34.30 12.55 15.47
N ALA A 16 -34.84 11.63 14.65
CA ALA A 16 -34.20 11.23 13.39
C ALA A 16 -34.54 12.28 12.32
N PHE A 17 -33.53 12.97 11.81
CA PHE A 17 -33.65 13.78 10.60
C PHE A 17 -33.72 12.83 9.41
N ALA A 18 -34.92 12.62 8.86
CA ALA A 18 -35.12 11.96 7.59
C ALA A 18 -34.90 12.99 6.47
N THR A 19 -33.85 12.80 5.67
CA THR A 19 -33.75 13.45 4.35
C THR A 19 -34.59 12.65 3.35
N PRO A 20 -35.32 13.31 2.44
CA PRO A 20 -36.10 12.60 1.43
C PRO A 20 -35.17 11.95 0.41
N ILE A 21 -35.22 10.63 0.34
CA ILE A 21 -34.67 9.84 -0.77
C ILE A 21 -35.68 9.96 -1.91
N GLU A 22 -35.33 10.72 -2.94
CA GLU A 22 -36.08 10.77 -4.18
C GLU A 22 -35.87 9.44 -4.92
N GLN A 23 -36.86 8.55 -4.83
CA GLN A 23 -36.96 7.36 -5.66
C GLN A 23 -37.29 7.80 -7.09
N ARG A 24 -36.31 7.68 -8.00
CA ARG A 24 -36.61 7.58 -9.43
C ARG A 24 -36.76 6.13 -9.82
N ALA A 25 -37.90 5.85 -10.45
CA ALA A 25 -38.32 4.57 -10.96
C ALA A 25 -37.33 4.01 -11.98
N ALA A 26 -37.18 2.68 -11.95
CA ALA A 26 -36.44 1.90 -12.92
C ALA A 26 -37.32 1.57 -14.13
N GLU A 27 -36.78 1.80 -15.34
CA GLU A 27 -37.15 1.14 -16.61
C GLU A 27 -35.94 1.23 -17.58
N PRO A 28 -35.88 0.48 -18.70
CA PRO A 28 -35.47 -0.91 -18.80
C PRO A 28 -34.11 -1.08 -19.51
N LEU A 29 -33.55 -2.29 -19.43
CA LEU A 29 -32.38 -2.76 -20.17
C LEU A 29 -32.63 -2.69 -21.69
N GLU A 30 -31.84 -1.89 -22.39
CA GLU A 30 -31.59 -2.03 -23.83
C GLU A 30 -30.14 -2.50 -24.01
N GLU A 31 -30.02 -3.74 -24.45
CA GLU A 31 -28.81 -4.38 -24.93
C GLU A 31 -28.43 -3.74 -26.27
N SER A 32 -27.42 -2.87 -26.30
CA SER A 32 -26.76 -2.51 -27.54
C SER A 32 -25.26 -2.61 -27.38
N GLY A 33 -24.70 -3.70 -27.93
CA GLY A 33 -23.27 -3.88 -28.08
C GLY A 33 -22.66 -2.72 -28.85
N ALA A 34 -21.83 -1.94 -28.17
CA ALA A 34 -20.85 -1.06 -28.79
C ALA A 34 -19.52 -1.31 -28.10
N ALA A 35 -18.66 -2.07 -28.78
CA ALA A 35 -17.26 -2.23 -28.43
C ALA A 35 -16.60 -0.84 -28.47
N ALA A 36 -16.49 -0.20 -27.30
CA ALA A 36 -15.69 1.00 -27.15
C ALA A 36 -14.21 0.60 -27.19
N ASN A 37 -13.59 0.88 -28.33
CA ASN A 37 -12.15 0.82 -28.57
C ASN A 37 -11.42 1.61 -27.47
N SER A 38 -10.89 0.91 -26.46
CA SER A 38 -10.30 1.49 -25.25
C SER A 38 -8.77 1.60 -25.33
N THR A 39 -8.26 2.13 -26.43
CA THR A 39 -6.81 2.30 -26.62
C THR A 39 -6.20 3.48 -25.86
N GLY A 40 -7.00 4.31 -25.16
CA GLY A 40 -6.52 5.49 -24.43
C GLY A 40 -6.52 5.42 -22.90
N ALA A 41 -7.28 4.51 -22.27
CA ALA A 41 -7.44 4.46 -20.80
C ALA A 41 -6.43 3.54 -20.10
N ILE A 42 -5.69 2.73 -20.86
CA ILE A 42 -4.68 1.80 -20.33
C ILE A 42 -3.37 2.54 -20.04
N GLU A 43 -3.03 3.58 -20.81
CA GLU A 43 -1.75 4.30 -20.65
C GLU A 43 -1.63 5.10 -19.34
N GLU A 44 -2.67 5.80 -18.89
CA GLU A 44 -2.56 6.65 -17.69
C GLU A 44 -2.55 5.83 -16.39
N ARG A 45 -3.24 4.69 -16.35
CA ARG A 45 -3.27 3.80 -15.17
C ARG A 45 -1.96 3.04 -14.96
N ASP A 46 -1.21 2.80 -16.04
CA ASP A 46 0.08 2.10 -15.98
C ASP A 46 1.23 3.02 -15.52
N LEU A 47 1.12 4.34 -15.70
CA LEU A 47 2.11 5.31 -15.18
C LEU A 47 2.21 5.33 -13.64
N PHE A 48 1.19 4.84 -12.94
CA PHE A 48 1.16 4.81 -11.47
C PHE A 48 1.59 3.47 -10.88
N HIS A 49 1.99 2.52 -11.71
CA HIS A 49 2.42 1.20 -11.28
C HIS A 49 3.86 0.94 -11.72
N VAL A 50 4.54 0.09 -10.97
CA VAL A 50 5.76 -0.58 -11.44
C VAL A 50 5.51 -2.08 -11.48
N GLN A 51 6.10 -2.72 -12.47
CA GLN A 51 6.15 -4.16 -12.62
C GLN A 51 7.48 -4.68 -12.06
N CYS A 52 7.39 -5.58 -11.10
CA CYS A 52 8.52 -6.34 -10.59
C CYS A 52 8.61 -7.71 -11.30
N HIS A 53 9.74 -8.40 -11.11
CA HIS A 53 10.02 -9.74 -11.62
C HIS A 53 10.51 -10.68 -10.49
N ASN A 54 9.55 -11.26 -9.78
CA ASN A 54 9.72 -12.24 -8.72
C ASN A 54 9.14 -13.60 -9.18
N VAL A 55 9.99 -14.60 -9.36
CA VAL A 55 9.60 -15.91 -9.92
C VAL A 55 8.69 -16.73 -9.01
N ALA A 56 8.61 -16.40 -7.72
CA ALA A 56 7.76 -17.08 -6.75
C ALA A 56 6.33 -16.50 -6.70
N LEU A 57 6.06 -15.43 -7.47
CA LEU A 57 4.77 -14.74 -7.48
C LEU A 57 4.08 -14.87 -8.85
N SER A 58 2.75 -14.75 -8.86
CA SER A 58 2.00 -14.57 -10.11
C SER A 58 2.24 -13.18 -10.70
N ALA A 59 1.94 -12.99 -11.99
CA ALA A 59 2.14 -11.69 -12.65
C ALA A 59 1.39 -10.54 -11.96
N SER A 60 0.14 -10.77 -11.53
CA SER A 60 -0.67 -9.77 -10.83
C SER A 60 -0.15 -9.44 -9.43
N ALA A 61 0.48 -10.40 -8.75
CA ALA A 61 1.10 -10.21 -7.43
C ALA A 61 2.43 -9.44 -7.48
N GLN A 62 2.89 -9.04 -8.67
CA GLN A 62 4.15 -8.34 -8.86
C GLN A 62 3.99 -6.89 -9.33
N ARG A 63 2.75 -6.41 -9.43
CA ARG A 63 2.43 -5.03 -9.83
C ARG A 63 2.22 -4.15 -8.59
N ILE A 64 3.06 -3.12 -8.42
CA ILE A 64 3.05 -2.26 -7.23
C ILE A 64 2.58 -0.85 -7.59
N SER A 65 1.59 -0.34 -6.86
CA SER A 65 1.12 1.04 -6.98
C SER A 65 2.13 2.01 -6.33
N ILE A 66 2.70 2.92 -7.12
CA ILE A 66 3.61 3.98 -6.64
C ILE A 66 2.90 4.91 -5.64
N PRO A 67 1.66 5.39 -5.88
CA PRO A 67 0.92 6.18 -4.89
C PRO A 67 0.76 5.47 -3.54
N ASN A 68 0.37 4.19 -3.54
CA ASN A 68 0.25 3.42 -2.31
C ASN A 68 1.60 3.28 -1.58
N ALA A 69 2.68 3.00 -2.31
CA ALA A 69 4.01 2.88 -1.72
C ALA A 69 4.49 4.22 -1.11
N LYS A 70 4.23 5.34 -1.78
CA LYS A 70 4.54 6.68 -1.23
C LYS A 70 3.69 7.03 0.00
N TRP A 71 2.42 6.61 0.01
CA TRP A 71 1.57 6.74 1.19
C TRP A 71 2.18 5.95 2.37
N GLN A 72 2.55 4.69 2.16
CA GLN A 72 3.21 3.87 3.20
C GLN A 72 4.51 4.50 3.70
N LEU A 73 5.33 5.08 2.81
CA LEU A 73 6.54 5.82 3.19
C LEU A 73 6.24 7.04 4.07
N GLY A 74 5.15 7.77 3.79
CA GLY A 74 4.72 8.92 4.59
C GLY A 74 4.43 8.54 6.05
N HIS A 75 3.89 7.34 6.26
CA HIS A 75 3.54 6.78 7.57
C HIS A 75 4.67 5.97 8.24
N ALA A 76 5.74 5.64 7.52
CA ALA A 76 6.88 4.91 8.07
C ALA A 76 7.80 5.82 8.92
N PRO A 77 8.41 5.30 10.00
CA PRO A 77 9.36 6.07 10.80
C PRO A 77 10.64 6.38 10.00
N ILE A 78 11.34 7.45 10.37
CA ILE A 78 12.64 7.82 9.76
C ILE A 78 13.76 6.91 10.27
N HIS A 79 13.70 6.52 11.55
CA HIS A 79 14.71 5.73 12.24
C HIS A 79 14.33 4.24 12.30
N THR A 80 15.33 3.38 12.49
CA THR A 80 15.10 1.94 12.65
C THR A 80 14.23 1.68 13.86
N GLY A 81 13.07 1.05 13.66
CA GLY A 81 12.21 0.57 14.72
C GLY A 81 12.67 -0.77 15.29
N ARG A 82 11.94 -1.28 16.28
CA ARG A 82 12.31 -2.54 16.96
C ARG A 82 12.39 -3.74 16.01
N SER A 83 11.61 -3.77 14.94
CA SER A 83 11.61 -4.82 13.91
C SER A 83 12.96 -4.96 13.17
N GLY A 84 13.78 -3.91 13.17
CA GLY A 84 14.96 -3.77 12.32
C GLY A 84 14.71 -3.01 11.02
N TYR A 85 13.49 -2.56 10.76
CA TYR A 85 13.16 -1.68 9.62
C TYR A 85 12.75 -0.26 10.07
N PRO A 86 12.80 0.74 9.17
CA PRO A 86 13.61 0.71 7.95
C PRO A 86 15.09 0.50 8.29
N HIS A 87 15.94 0.19 7.31
CA HIS A 87 17.38 0.08 7.54
C HIS A 87 18.15 0.61 6.33
N ASP A 88 19.46 0.84 6.54
CA ASP A 88 20.32 1.48 5.56
C ASP A 88 20.48 0.58 4.32
N PHE A 89 20.27 1.17 3.15
CA PHE A 89 20.37 0.49 1.87
C PHE A 89 21.67 0.89 1.16
N MET A 90 22.64 -0.02 1.13
CA MET A 90 23.99 0.25 0.62
C MET A 90 24.09 0.28 -0.92
N ASN A 91 23.04 -0.11 -1.64
CA ASN A 91 23.02 -0.21 -3.10
C ASN A 91 24.21 -1.01 -3.71
N LEU A 92 24.57 -2.15 -3.12
CA LEU A 92 25.70 -2.98 -3.57
C LEU A 92 25.53 -3.50 -5.01
N GLN A 93 24.29 -3.66 -5.46
CA GLN A 93 23.94 -4.07 -6.83
C GLN A 93 23.97 -2.90 -7.84
N LYS A 94 24.33 -1.69 -7.40
CA LYS A 94 24.51 -0.50 -8.24
C LYS A 94 23.27 -0.13 -9.07
N PHE A 95 22.08 -0.17 -8.47
CA PHE A 95 20.85 0.22 -9.16
C PHE A 95 20.92 1.68 -9.63
N PRO A 96 20.47 1.97 -10.86
CA PRO A 96 20.58 3.28 -11.49
C PRO A 96 19.48 4.23 -11.01
N PHE A 97 19.46 4.57 -9.72
CA PHE A 97 18.46 5.48 -9.17
C PHE A 97 18.51 6.87 -9.81
N PRO A 98 17.39 7.63 -9.77
CA PRO A 98 17.33 9.00 -10.25
C PRO A 98 18.43 9.88 -9.64
N ARG A 99 18.88 10.90 -10.38
CA ARG A 99 20.00 11.79 -9.97
C ARG A 99 19.88 12.32 -8.53
N ARG A 100 18.66 12.64 -8.10
CA ARG A 100 18.37 13.17 -6.75
C ARG A 100 18.66 12.18 -5.61
N CYS A 101 18.82 10.90 -5.93
CA CYS A 101 19.12 9.80 -5.01
C CYS A 101 20.55 9.27 -5.16
N ARG A 102 21.26 9.65 -6.22
CA ARG A 102 22.67 9.27 -6.41
C ARG A 102 23.52 9.97 -5.34
N HIS A 103 24.49 9.24 -4.80
CA HIS A 103 25.42 9.72 -3.76
C HIS A 103 24.73 10.21 -2.47
N ARG A 104 23.54 9.71 -2.18
CA ARG A 104 22.83 9.94 -0.92
C ARG A 104 22.85 8.65 -0.11
N GLU A 105 22.81 8.80 1.21
CA GLU A 105 22.46 7.67 2.07
C GLU A 105 21.01 7.30 1.82
N LEU A 106 20.76 6.00 1.63
CA LEU A 106 19.46 5.45 1.30
C LEU A 106 18.99 4.54 2.43
N ARG A 107 17.67 4.39 2.54
CA ARG A 107 17.03 3.38 3.37
C ARG A 107 16.02 2.58 2.58
N GLU A 108 15.84 1.34 2.97
CA GLU A 108 14.79 0.48 2.44
C GLU A 108 13.66 0.26 3.44
N TYR A 109 12.43 0.27 2.90
CA TYR A 109 11.18 0.20 3.64
C TYR A 109 10.34 -0.96 3.08
N PRO A 110 9.91 -1.93 3.89
CA PRO A 110 8.92 -2.91 3.47
C PRO A 110 7.65 -2.21 3.00
N ILE A 111 7.13 -2.63 1.86
CA ILE A 111 5.85 -2.13 1.32
C ILE A 111 4.96 -3.29 0.89
N PHE A 112 3.65 -3.06 0.95
CA PHE A 112 2.64 -4.04 0.57
C PHE A 112 1.81 -3.58 -0.63
N GLN A 113 1.35 -4.53 -1.43
CA GLN A 113 0.36 -4.27 -2.49
C GLN A 113 -0.98 -3.84 -1.93
N GLN A 114 -1.39 -4.44 -0.80
CA GLN A 114 -2.63 -4.11 -0.12
C GLN A 114 -2.66 -2.61 0.24
N HIS A 115 -3.73 -1.93 -0.16
CA HIS A 115 -3.93 -0.53 0.16
C HIS A 115 -4.01 -0.33 1.68
N HIS A 116 -3.36 0.73 2.15
CA HIS A 116 -3.34 1.14 3.57
C HIS A 116 -2.78 0.10 4.55
N LYS A 117 -2.10 -0.94 4.06
CA LYS A 117 -1.35 -1.86 4.93
C LYS A 117 0.01 -1.25 5.26
N LEU A 118 0.33 -1.15 6.55
CA LEU A 118 1.63 -0.70 7.04
C LEU A 118 2.44 -1.87 7.60
N TYR A 119 3.77 -1.74 7.55
CA TYR A 119 4.67 -2.66 8.23
C TYR A 119 4.73 -2.32 9.72
N GLU A 120 4.73 -3.34 10.58
CA GLU A 120 4.86 -3.16 12.02
C GLU A 120 6.32 -2.90 12.42
N TYR A 121 6.74 -1.64 12.32
CA TYR A 121 8.13 -1.24 12.55
C TYR A 121 8.61 -1.47 13.99
N ASP A 122 7.73 -1.48 14.98
CA ASP A 122 8.08 -1.60 16.41
C ASP A 122 7.73 -2.95 17.04
N SER A 123 7.49 -3.96 16.20
CA SER A 123 7.08 -5.30 16.62
C SER A 123 8.26 -6.30 16.66
N ARG A 124 8.18 -7.23 17.62
CA ARG A 124 9.02 -8.42 17.76
C ARG A 124 8.11 -9.58 18.22
N PRO A 125 8.13 -10.77 17.59
CA PRO A 125 8.93 -11.14 16.42
C PRO A 125 8.65 -10.26 15.20
N LYS A 126 9.64 -10.11 14.31
CA LYS A 126 9.47 -9.23 13.14
C LYS A 126 8.33 -9.76 12.26
N MET A 127 7.47 -8.86 11.80
CA MET A 127 6.49 -9.19 10.75
C MET A 127 7.24 -9.62 9.49
N ASP A 128 6.65 -10.53 8.71
CA ASP A 128 7.13 -10.82 7.36
C ASP A 128 7.09 -9.53 6.51
N PRO A 129 8.26 -9.02 6.06
CA PRO A 129 8.32 -7.77 5.30
C PRO A 129 7.85 -7.94 3.85
N GLY A 130 7.57 -9.16 3.40
CA GLY A 130 7.32 -9.46 1.99
C GLY A 130 8.53 -9.15 1.10
N PRO A 131 8.36 -9.22 -0.23
CA PRO A 131 9.49 -9.18 -1.15
C PRO A 131 9.83 -7.77 -1.66
N PHE A 132 8.91 -6.82 -1.48
CA PHE A 132 9.00 -5.47 -2.04
C PHE A 132 9.57 -4.48 -1.04
N ARG A 133 10.45 -3.61 -1.53
CA ARG A 133 11.04 -2.52 -0.75
C ARG A 133 10.93 -1.22 -1.51
N LEU A 134 10.45 -0.18 -0.84
CA LEU A 134 10.63 1.19 -1.31
C LEU A 134 11.99 1.69 -0.88
N ILE A 135 12.71 2.33 -1.79
CA ILE A 135 13.99 2.98 -1.52
C ILE A 135 13.77 4.49 -1.43
N ALA A 136 14.26 5.10 -0.36
CA ALA A 136 14.21 6.53 -0.14
C ALA A 136 15.52 7.07 0.45
N THR A 137 15.76 8.38 0.32
CA THR A 137 16.87 9.04 1.02
C THR A 137 16.68 8.96 2.54
N LYS A 138 17.77 8.73 3.27
CA LYS A 138 17.77 8.52 4.72
C LYS A 138 17.16 9.69 5.50
N ASP A 139 17.64 10.91 5.22
CA ASP A 139 17.28 12.08 6.05
C ASP A 139 15.95 12.73 5.64
N THR A 140 15.59 12.64 4.36
CA THR A 140 14.43 13.37 3.81
C THR A 140 13.29 12.48 3.35
N ARG A 141 13.44 11.15 3.45
CA ARG A 141 12.47 10.15 2.95
C ARG A 141 12.01 10.44 1.52
N ARG A 142 12.92 10.94 0.67
CA ARG A 142 12.62 11.25 -0.72
C ARG A 142 12.63 9.96 -1.53
N TYR A 143 11.51 9.66 -2.19
CA TYR A 143 11.34 8.48 -3.04
C TYR A 143 12.39 8.37 -4.16
N CYS A 144 13.03 7.21 -4.23
CA CYS A 144 14.07 6.86 -5.20
C CYS A 144 13.67 5.73 -6.16
N GLY A 145 12.89 4.75 -5.70
CA GLY A 145 12.44 3.63 -6.51
C GLY A 145 11.82 2.53 -5.67
N ILE A 146 11.36 1.47 -6.33
CA ILE A 146 10.91 0.24 -5.69
C ILE A 146 11.78 -0.90 -6.21
N ILE A 147 12.29 -1.71 -5.29
CA ILE A 147 13.02 -2.93 -5.60
C ILE A 147 12.24 -4.15 -5.09
N SER A 148 12.50 -5.31 -5.69
CA SER A 148 11.95 -6.58 -5.23
C SER A 148 13.04 -7.64 -5.23
N HIS A 149 12.95 -8.57 -4.30
CA HIS A 149 13.64 -9.86 -4.44
C HIS A 149 13.22 -10.55 -5.75
N ASN A 150 14.14 -11.30 -6.36
CA ASN A 150 13.89 -12.13 -7.54
C ASN A 150 13.00 -13.36 -7.22
N GLY A 151 12.91 -13.76 -5.95
CA GLY A 151 12.26 -15.00 -5.54
C GLY A 151 13.11 -16.23 -5.86
N ILE A 152 12.95 -17.29 -5.07
CA ILE A 152 13.56 -18.61 -5.33
C ILE A 152 12.52 -19.68 -4.97
N GLY A 153 12.15 -20.51 -5.95
CA GLY A 153 11.12 -21.54 -5.78
C GLY A 153 9.80 -20.92 -5.30
N HIS A 154 9.33 -21.32 -4.12
CA HIS A 154 8.12 -20.80 -3.50
C HIS A 154 8.38 -19.67 -2.47
N ASN A 155 9.63 -19.23 -2.31
CA ASN A 155 9.97 -18.16 -1.37
C ASN A 155 10.12 -16.82 -2.11
N PRO A 156 9.15 -15.90 -2.00
CA PRO A 156 9.23 -14.60 -2.66
C PRO A 156 10.30 -13.69 -2.05
N ASN A 157 10.68 -13.90 -0.78
CA ASN A 157 11.62 -13.04 -0.06
C ASN A 157 13.08 -13.45 -0.22
N ALA A 158 13.39 -14.29 -1.22
CA ALA A 158 14.71 -14.86 -1.44
C ALA A 158 15.39 -14.34 -2.71
N GLY A 159 16.72 -14.44 -2.75
CA GLY A 159 17.53 -14.06 -3.91
C GLY A 159 17.95 -12.59 -3.92
N LEU A 160 18.61 -12.20 -5.01
CA LEU A 160 19.04 -10.82 -5.24
C LEU A 160 17.84 -9.89 -5.46
N PHE A 161 18.07 -8.59 -5.34
CA PHE A 161 17.08 -7.59 -5.70
C PHE A 161 17.16 -7.22 -7.19
N HIS A 162 16.06 -6.69 -7.72
CA HIS A 162 16.02 -5.94 -8.98
C HIS A 162 15.20 -4.66 -8.79
N LEU A 163 15.46 -3.67 -9.64
CA LEU A 163 14.63 -2.47 -9.73
C LEU A 163 13.36 -2.78 -10.52
N CYS A 164 12.18 -2.49 -9.96
CA CYS A 164 10.91 -2.64 -10.66
C CYS A 164 10.74 -1.52 -11.70
N LYS A 165 10.06 -1.82 -12.81
CA LYS A 165 9.96 -0.96 -14.00
C LYS A 165 8.54 -0.49 -14.27
#